data_AF-A0A9P4T480-F1
#
_entry.id   AF-A0A9P4T480-F1
#
_cell.length_a   1.000
_cell.length_b   1.000
_cell.length_c   1.000
_cell.angle_alpha   90.00
_cell.angle_beta   90.00
_cell.angle_gamma   90.00
#
_symmetry.space_group_name_H-M   'P 1'
#
loop_
_entity.id
_entity.type
_entity.pdbx_description
1 polymer ?
#
loop_
_entity_poly.entity_id
_entity_poly.type
_entity_poly.pdbx_seq_one_letter_code
_entity_poly.pdbx_strand_id
1 'polypeptide(L)'
;MNFNFGPSLTDRQQRKVAPFSTVPFAADPDFVRSSRGKSQIAIRYSHHVRDTSPQTFVFWVYASTRARSEEAYRDLADRLELPGREHPEMDVLRLVRNWLCDEENRKWTMILDNVDDVETFFPLQGCRRDEASNEPSVSLAAYLPQSRNGSILITSRNKDVAARLAGGYNHIKEVFALDEGQGLQLLQNKLQDTSMEEDAVELLRMLDCVPLAITQAAAYINRRARMTISSYLKEFRASDKGRKNLLNWDVGDLLRDESVSNSVVTTWQMSFEHIRQERPSAADCH
;
A
#
# COMPACT_ATOMS: atom_id res chain seq x y z
N MET A 1 -7.14 -0.94 65.96
CA MET A 1 -7.13 -0.19 64.69
C MET A 1 -5.97 -0.73 63.87
N ASN A 2 -6.26 -1.63 62.92
CA ASN A 2 -5.24 -2.15 62.00
C ASN A 2 -5.38 -1.39 60.69
N PHE A 3 -4.39 -0.54 60.40
CA PHE A 3 -4.28 0.10 59.10
C PHE A 3 -3.62 -0.91 58.15
N ASN A 4 -4.43 -1.52 57.29
CA ASN A 4 -3.95 -2.19 56.09
C ASN A 4 -3.39 -1.10 55.16
N PHE A 5 -2.07 -0.99 55.09
CA PHE A 5 -1.43 -0.36 53.94
C PHE A 5 -1.64 -1.29 52.75
N GLY A 6 -2.53 -0.89 51.85
CA GLY A 6 -2.59 -1.47 50.51
C GLY A 6 -1.24 -1.31 49.81
N PRO A 7 -0.95 -2.13 48.79
CA PRO A 7 0.35 -2.10 48.12
C PRO A 7 0.65 -0.69 47.61
N SER A 8 1.85 -0.22 47.95
CA SER A 8 2.42 1.08 47.64
C SER A 8 2.52 1.33 46.13
N LEU A 9 2.48 2.62 45.76
CA LEU A 9 2.56 3.25 44.43
C LEU A 9 3.84 2.96 43.61
N THR A 10 4.38 1.74 43.67
CA THR A 10 5.58 1.32 42.94
C THR A 10 5.33 -0.01 42.26
N ASP A 11 4.38 -0.05 41.32
CA ASP A 11 4.31 -1.11 40.32
C ASP A 11 3.63 -0.62 39.02
N ARG A 12 4.18 0.47 38.45
CA ARG A 12 3.96 0.85 37.05
C ARG A 12 5.15 0.39 36.20
N GLN A 13 5.57 -0.86 36.35
CA GLN A 13 6.20 -1.52 35.19
C GLN A 13 5.07 -1.89 34.24
N GLN A 14 4.65 -0.94 33.41
CA GLN A 14 4.01 -1.30 32.14
C GLN A 14 4.92 -2.32 31.50
N ARG A 15 4.44 -3.57 31.36
CA ARG A 15 5.14 -4.59 30.58
C ARG A 15 5.45 -3.96 29.22
N LYS A 16 6.71 -3.59 28.99
CA LYS A 16 7.10 -3.01 27.71
C LYS A 16 6.93 -4.11 26.68
N VAL A 17 5.89 -4.00 25.85
CA VAL A 17 5.57 -4.93 24.78
C VAL A 17 6.83 -5.12 23.92
N ALA A 18 7.12 -6.38 23.57
CA ALA A 18 8.26 -6.67 22.72
C ALA A 18 8.01 -6.11 21.30
N PRO A 19 9.06 -5.63 20.60
CA PRO A 19 8.94 -5.19 19.21
C PRO A 19 8.29 -6.25 18.32
N PHE A 20 7.29 -5.84 17.54
CA PHE A 20 6.60 -6.69 16.57
C PHE A 20 6.39 -5.98 15.23
N SER A 21 5.95 -6.77 14.25
CA SER A 21 5.60 -6.30 12.92
C SER A 21 4.12 -6.57 12.64
N THR A 22 3.41 -5.59 12.09
CA THR A 22 2.05 -5.79 11.55
C THR A 22 2.02 -5.91 10.03
N VAL A 23 3.18 -6.04 9.39
CA VAL A 23 3.29 -6.20 7.93
C VAL A 23 2.51 -7.46 7.52
N PRO A 24 1.44 -7.33 6.71
CA PRO A 24 0.51 -8.42 6.45
C PRO A 24 1.07 -9.47 5.46
N PHE A 25 2.29 -9.30 4.97
CA PHE A 25 2.89 -10.13 3.92
C PHE A 25 4.25 -10.65 4.33
N ALA A 26 4.51 -11.92 3.98
CA ALA A 26 5.87 -12.44 3.92
C ALA A 26 6.70 -11.59 2.95
N ALA A 27 8.03 -11.65 3.06
CA ALA A 27 8.94 -11.06 2.09
C ALA A 27 8.90 -11.86 0.77
N ASP A 28 7.75 -11.88 0.11
CA ASP A 28 7.59 -12.57 -1.17
C ASP A 28 7.98 -11.61 -2.29
N PRO A 29 9.09 -11.85 -3.02
CA PRO A 29 9.49 -11.00 -4.14
C PRO A 29 8.48 -11.01 -5.29
N ASP A 30 7.60 -12.00 -5.35
CA ASP A 30 6.73 -12.26 -6.48
C ASP A 30 5.37 -11.55 -6.42
N PHE A 31 5.04 -10.96 -5.28
CA PHE A 31 3.74 -10.35 -5.04
C PHE A 31 3.71 -8.86 -5.43
N VAL A 32 2.91 -8.48 -6.43
CA VAL A 32 2.76 -7.08 -6.88
C VAL A 32 1.30 -6.62 -6.70
N ARG A 33 1.05 -5.72 -5.75
CA ARG A 33 -0.29 -5.16 -5.48
C ARG A 33 -0.55 -3.78 -6.09
N SER A 34 0.50 -3.04 -6.40
CA SER A 34 0.41 -1.68 -6.93
C SER A 34 0.98 -1.65 -8.34
N SER A 35 0.34 -0.91 -9.25
CA SER A 35 0.72 -0.81 -10.67
C SER A 35 2.22 -0.59 -10.88
N ARG A 36 2.84 0.24 -10.03
CA ARG A 36 4.28 0.58 -10.07
C ARG A 36 5.10 -0.01 -8.93
N GLY A 37 4.58 -0.99 -8.19
CA GLY A 37 5.35 -1.71 -7.15
C GLY A 37 5.71 -0.92 -5.89
N LYS A 38 5.12 0.25 -5.63
CA LYS A 38 5.41 1.07 -4.42
C LYS A 38 5.16 0.30 -3.12
N SER A 39 4.02 -0.39 -3.01
CA SER A 39 3.71 -1.23 -1.85
C SER A 39 4.74 -2.36 -1.68
N GLN A 40 5.30 -2.88 -2.78
CA GLN A 40 6.33 -3.92 -2.73
C GLN A 40 7.68 -3.39 -2.23
N ILE A 41 8.05 -2.17 -2.62
CA ILE A 41 9.21 -1.47 -2.06
C ILE A 41 9.02 -1.27 -0.55
N ALA A 42 7.82 -0.85 -0.13
CA ALA A 42 7.51 -0.67 1.29
C ALA A 42 7.56 -2.01 2.07
N ILE A 43 7.07 -3.11 1.51
CA ILE A 43 7.20 -4.45 2.12
C ILE A 43 8.67 -4.82 2.30
N ARG A 44 9.50 -4.70 1.25
CA ARG A 44 10.94 -5.03 1.35
C ARG A 44 11.66 -4.15 2.36
N TYR A 45 11.35 -2.85 2.38
CA TYR A 45 11.89 -1.92 3.36
C TYR A 45 11.51 -2.34 4.79
N SER A 46 10.27 -2.75 5.02
CA SER A 46 9.78 -3.17 6.33
C SER A 46 10.54 -4.37 6.88
N HIS A 47 10.83 -5.37 6.05
CA HIS A 47 11.64 -6.54 6.43
C HIS A 47 13.10 -6.13 6.67
N HIS A 48 13.68 -5.28 5.82
CA HIS A 48 15.04 -4.78 6.01
C HIS A 48 15.22 -4.03 7.34
N VAL A 49 14.24 -3.23 7.76
CA VAL A 49 14.25 -2.55 9.07
C VAL A 49 14.28 -3.57 10.21
N ARG A 50 13.49 -4.65 10.11
CA ARG A 50 13.48 -5.71 11.14
C ARG A 50 14.80 -6.46 11.22
N ASP A 51 15.39 -6.77 10.08
CA ASP A 51 16.66 -7.51 10.03
C ASP A 51 17.82 -6.67 10.56
N THR A 52 17.85 -5.38 10.21
CA THR A 52 18.93 -4.45 10.60
C THR A 52 18.74 -3.90 12.01
N SER A 53 17.49 -3.81 12.48
CA SER A 53 17.15 -3.28 13.80
C SER A 53 15.99 -4.06 14.41
N PRO A 54 16.23 -5.28 14.94
CA PRO A 54 15.18 -6.13 15.51
C PRO A 54 14.43 -5.52 16.71
N GLN A 55 14.99 -4.46 17.29
CA GLN A 55 14.42 -3.73 18.42
C GLN A 55 13.42 -2.64 18.00
N THR A 56 13.22 -2.43 16.70
CA THR A 56 12.33 -1.42 16.12
C THR A 56 10.96 -2.02 15.82
N PHE A 57 9.89 -1.37 16.25
CA PHE A 57 8.53 -1.74 15.86
C PHE A 57 8.26 -1.41 14.40
N VAL A 58 7.50 -2.25 13.71
CA VAL A 58 7.10 -1.99 12.32
C VAL A 58 5.59 -2.06 12.19
N PHE A 59 4.96 -0.92 11.91
CA PHE A 59 3.52 -0.78 11.82
C PHE A 59 3.10 -0.55 10.38
N TRP A 60 2.21 -1.38 9.86
CA TRP A 60 1.57 -1.23 8.57
C TRP A 60 0.14 -0.71 8.75
N VAL A 61 -0.18 0.39 8.09
CA VAL A 61 -1.50 1.03 8.11
C VAL A 61 -1.96 1.19 6.66
N TYR A 62 -3.07 0.54 6.33
CA TYR A 62 -3.65 0.67 5.00
C TYR A 62 -4.57 1.89 4.94
N ALA A 63 -4.07 2.95 4.32
CA ALA A 63 -4.60 4.31 4.41
C ALA A 63 -5.41 4.72 3.17
N SER A 64 -6.10 3.76 2.53
CA SER A 64 -6.95 4.03 1.37
C SER A 64 -8.20 4.83 1.71
N THR A 65 -8.71 4.67 2.92
CA THR A 65 -9.92 5.34 3.43
C THR A 65 -9.76 5.62 4.92
N ARG A 66 -10.57 6.55 5.44
CA ARG A 66 -10.60 6.85 6.88
C ARG A 66 -10.91 5.62 7.73
N ALA A 67 -11.96 4.87 7.39
CA ALA A 67 -12.40 3.71 8.16
C ALA A 67 -11.31 2.64 8.29
N ARG A 68 -10.57 2.34 7.20
CA ARG A 68 -9.46 1.37 7.24
C ARG A 68 -8.26 1.87 8.04
N SER A 69 -8.01 3.18 8.02
CA SER A 69 -6.97 3.79 8.85
C SER A 69 -7.33 3.68 10.33
N GLU A 70 -8.58 4.00 10.71
CA GLU A 70 -9.07 3.88 12.08
C GLU A 70 -9.05 2.43 12.58
N GLU A 71 -9.44 1.47 11.74
CA GLU A 71 -9.33 0.03 12.04
C GLU A 71 -7.89 -0.39 12.30
N ALA A 72 -6.94 0.01 11.45
CA ALA A 72 -5.53 -0.29 11.67
C ALA A 72 -5.00 0.33 12.98
N TYR A 73 -5.46 1.53 13.36
CA TYR A 73 -5.09 2.14 14.64
C TYR A 73 -5.70 1.40 15.85
N ARG A 74 -6.92 0.86 15.73
CA ARG A 74 -7.51 -0.02 16.76
C ARG A 74 -6.68 -1.28 16.95
N ASP A 75 -6.32 -1.95 15.85
CA ASP A 75 -5.45 -3.13 15.89
C ASP A 75 -4.09 -2.82 16.54
N LEU A 76 -3.52 -1.65 16.28
CA LEU A 76 -2.29 -1.20 16.92
C LEU A 76 -2.47 -0.97 18.42
N ALA A 77 -3.55 -0.31 18.83
CA ALA A 77 -3.84 -0.07 20.24
C ALA A 77 -4.02 -1.39 21.02
N ASP A 78 -4.65 -2.38 20.40
CA ASP A 78 -4.83 -3.72 20.95
C ASP A 78 -3.51 -4.47 21.11
N ARG A 79 -2.69 -4.53 20.05
CA ARG A 79 -1.40 -5.23 20.08
C ARG A 79 -0.36 -4.55 20.98
N LEU A 80 -0.45 -3.24 21.14
CA LEU A 80 0.37 -2.47 22.08
C LEU A 80 -0.16 -2.51 23.52
N GLU A 81 -1.29 -3.18 23.73
CA GLU A 81 -1.98 -3.28 25.02
C GLU A 81 -2.19 -1.91 25.68
N LEU A 82 -2.54 -0.89 24.89
CA LEU A 82 -2.65 0.48 25.38
C LEU A 82 -3.77 0.61 26.42
N PRO A 83 -3.55 1.34 27.54
CA PRO A 83 -4.58 1.56 28.53
C PRO A 83 -5.69 2.44 27.95
N GLY A 84 -6.95 2.08 28.22
CA GLY A 84 -8.11 2.83 27.73
C GLY A 84 -8.66 2.38 26.37
N ARG A 85 -7.97 1.47 25.66
CA ARG A 85 -8.40 0.94 24.35
C ARG A 85 -9.79 0.27 24.34
N GLU A 86 -10.22 -0.25 25.48
CA GLU A 86 -11.51 -0.95 25.64
C GLU A 86 -12.70 0.03 25.79
N HIS A 87 -12.45 1.33 25.95
CA HIS A 87 -13.51 2.32 26.17
C HIS A 87 -14.04 2.84 24.84
N PRO A 88 -15.34 2.68 24.52
CA PRO A 88 -15.91 3.09 23.23
C PRO A 88 -15.78 4.58 22.90
N GLU A 89 -15.72 5.42 23.94
CA GLU A 89 -15.62 6.88 23.80
C GLU A 89 -14.17 7.36 23.63
N MET A 90 -13.18 6.47 23.74
CA MET A 90 -11.80 6.88 23.57
C MET A 90 -11.44 7.08 22.10
N ASP A 91 -10.86 8.24 21.82
CA ASP A 91 -10.17 8.51 20.57
C ASP A 91 -8.89 7.66 20.47
N VAL A 92 -9.05 6.49 19.85
CA VAL A 92 -7.98 5.52 19.60
C VAL A 92 -6.86 6.11 18.76
N LEU A 93 -7.17 7.00 17.81
CA LEU A 93 -6.16 7.64 16.96
C LEU A 93 -5.20 8.47 17.80
N ARG A 94 -5.75 9.27 18.72
CA ARG A 94 -4.97 10.06 19.67
C ARG A 94 -4.19 9.19 20.65
N LEU A 95 -4.76 8.08 21.11
CA LEU A 95 -4.10 7.16 22.03
C LEU A 95 -2.82 6.57 21.42
N VAL A 96 -2.92 6.03 20.21
CA VAL A 96 -1.77 5.46 19.48
C VAL A 96 -0.75 6.56 19.15
N ARG A 97 -1.21 7.74 18.69
CA ARG A 97 -0.31 8.87 18.43
C ARG A 97 0.51 9.24 19.67
N ASN A 98 -0.14 9.36 20.83
CA ASN A 98 0.55 9.72 22.07
C ASN A 98 1.62 8.69 22.43
N TRP A 99 1.32 7.40 22.28
CA TRP A 99 2.29 6.33 22.50
C TRP A 99 3.48 6.41 21.54
N LEU A 100 3.23 6.68 20.25
CA LEU A 100 4.28 6.83 19.23
C LEU A 100 5.12 8.10 19.44
N CYS A 101 4.55 9.16 20.01
CA CYS A 101 5.27 10.39 20.33
C CYS A 101 6.10 10.31 21.61
N ASP A 102 5.80 9.36 22.50
CA ASP A 102 6.53 9.19 23.75
C ASP A 102 7.91 8.56 23.50
N GLU A 103 8.96 9.33 23.79
CA GLU A 103 10.35 8.95 23.56
C GLU A 103 10.85 7.87 24.54
N GLU A 104 10.12 7.56 25.62
CA GLU A 104 10.41 6.42 26.49
C GLU A 104 10.09 5.06 25.83
N ASN A 105 9.30 5.10 24.75
CA ASN A 105 9.02 3.94 23.91
C ASN A 105 10.14 3.70 22.91
N ARG A 106 10.24 2.45 22.43
CA ARG A 106 11.32 2.05 21.50
C ARG A 106 11.10 2.69 20.14
N LYS A 107 12.15 2.61 19.32
CA LYS A 107 12.09 3.04 17.93
C LYS A 107 10.95 2.35 17.18
N TRP A 108 10.33 3.08 16.27
CA TRP A 108 9.27 2.55 15.44
C TRP A 108 9.34 3.08 14.01
N THR A 109 8.81 2.30 13.09
CA THR A 109 8.63 2.68 11.69
C THR A 109 7.19 2.39 11.31
N MET A 110 6.48 3.40 10.82
CA MET A 110 5.11 3.27 10.32
C MET A 110 5.10 3.36 8.80
N ILE A 111 4.33 2.49 8.17
CA ILE A 111 4.11 2.46 6.72
C ILE A 111 2.64 2.82 6.48
N LEU A 112 2.41 3.98 5.87
CA LEU A 112 1.10 4.41 5.39
C LEU A 112 1.00 4.02 3.91
N ASP A 113 0.32 2.92 3.63
CA ASP A 113 0.16 2.40 2.26
C ASP A 113 -1.12 2.93 1.61
N ASN A 114 -1.04 3.32 0.33
CA ASN A 114 -2.17 3.75 -0.50
C ASN A 114 -2.86 5.05 -0.05
N VAL A 115 -2.08 6.06 0.33
CA VAL A 115 -2.56 7.38 0.74
C VAL A 115 -2.92 8.24 -0.48
N ASP A 116 -4.07 7.98 -1.10
CA ASP A 116 -4.45 8.64 -2.36
C ASP A 116 -5.50 9.73 -2.20
N ASP A 117 -6.35 9.61 -1.17
CA ASP A 117 -7.48 10.51 -0.95
C ASP A 117 -7.08 11.73 -0.13
N VAL A 118 -7.18 12.91 -0.76
CA VAL A 118 -6.92 14.20 -0.12
C VAL A 118 -7.91 14.43 1.02
N GLU A 119 -9.20 14.11 0.85
CA GLU A 119 -10.25 14.43 1.81
C GLU A 119 -10.12 13.61 3.10
N THR A 120 -9.64 12.37 2.99
CA THR A 120 -9.33 11.53 4.16
C THR A 120 -8.29 12.17 5.08
N PHE A 121 -7.26 12.82 4.52
CA PHE A 121 -6.17 13.43 5.30
C PHE A 121 -6.30 14.93 5.49
N PHE A 122 -7.02 15.63 4.63
CA PHE A 122 -7.19 17.08 4.62
C PHE A 122 -8.64 17.41 4.23
N PRO A 123 -9.63 17.07 5.09
CA PRO A 123 -11.02 17.34 4.79
C PRO A 123 -11.23 18.85 4.61
N LEU A 124 -11.90 19.24 3.54
CA LEU A 124 -12.26 20.63 3.30
C LEU A 124 -13.21 21.12 4.40
N GLN A 125 -12.71 21.95 5.32
CA GLN A 125 -13.55 22.73 6.21
C GLN A 125 -14.30 23.79 5.38
N GLY A 126 -15.48 23.48 4.83
CA GLY A 126 -16.26 24.54 4.20
C GLY A 126 -17.53 24.22 3.42
N CYS A 127 -17.81 22.99 2.97
CA CYS A 127 -18.91 22.80 2.01
C CYS A 127 -19.75 21.52 2.16
N ARG A 128 -20.09 21.08 3.38
CA ARG A 128 -21.30 20.26 3.60
C ARG A 128 -21.96 20.67 4.90
N ARG A 129 -22.91 21.58 4.78
CA ARG A 129 -23.89 21.91 5.82
C ARG A 129 -25.06 20.95 5.64
N ASP A 130 -24.82 19.66 5.87
CA ASP A 130 -25.88 18.67 6.00
C ASP A 130 -25.94 18.27 7.48
N GLU A 131 -27.05 18.67 8.10
CA GLU A 131 -27.37 18.52 9.51
C GLU A 131 -27.64 17.04 9.85
N ALA A 132 -26.64 16.33 10.38
CA ALA A 132 -26.88 15.06 11.12
C ALA A 132 -25.71 14.59 12.02
N SER A 133 -24.49 15.12 11.91
CA SER A 133 -23.38 14.73 12.80
C SER A 133 -22.53 15.94 13.18
N ASN A 134 -22.61 16.35 14.45
CA ASN A 134 -22.01 17.57 15.00
C ASN A 134 -20.51 17.48 15.31
N GLU A 135 -19.77 16.52 14.75
CA GLU A 135 -18.33 16.42 14.96
C GLU A 135 -17.57 16.94 13.72
N PRO A 136 -16.77 18.02 13.83
CA PRO A 136 -15.89 18.40 12.75
C PRO A 136 -14.94 17.23 12.50
N SER A 137 -14.98 16.65 11.30
CA SER A 137 -14.11 15.54 10.93
C SER A 137 -12.65 15.99 11.02
N VAL A 138 -11.98 15.70 12.15
CA VAL A 138 -10.58 16.06 12.35
C VAL A 138 -9.74 15.32 11.33
N SER A 139 -8.83 16.05 10.69
CA SER A 139 -7.88 15.53 9.70
C SER A 139 -7.09 14.34 10.25
N LEU A 140 -6.98 13.24 9.48
CA LEU A 140 -6.11 12.12 9.85
C LEU A 140 -4.63 12.51 9.93
N ALA A 141 -4.21 13.55 9.20
CA ALA A 141 -2.84 14.05 9.26
C ALA A 141 -2.50 14.60 10.66
N ALA A 142 -3.48 15.12 11.41
CA ALA A 142 -3.27 15.59 12.78
C ALA A 142 -2.92 14.44 13.74
N TYR A 143 -3.33 13.21 13.41
CA TYR A 143 -3.04 12.03 14.21
C TYR A 143 -1.69 11.39 13.88
N LEU A 144 -0.98 11.88 12.85
CA LEU A 144 0.35 11.38 12.55
C LEU A 144 1.34 11.81 13.65
N PRO A 145 2.14 10.87 14.17
CA PRO A 145 3.11 11.15 15.21
C PRO A 145 4.30 11.95 14.67
N GLN A 146 4.79 12.88 15.49
CA GLN A 146 6.04 13.60 15.26
C GLN A 146 6.98 13.23 16.39
N SER A 147 7.92 12.33 16.13
CA SER A 147 8.84 11.78 17.13
C SER A 147 10.24 11.66 16.55
N ARG A 148 11.26 11.86 17.39
CA ARG A 148 12.66 11.60 17.04
C ARG A 148 12.98 10.11 16.99
N ASN A 149 12.18 9.29 17.66
CA ASN A 149 12.33 7.83 17.70
C ASN A 149 11.55 7.12 16.59
N GLY A 150 10.90 7.88 15.70
CA GLY A 150 9.96 7.37 14.71
C GLY A 150 10.30 7.75 13.28
N SER A 151 9.92 6.90 12.34
CA SER A 151 9.92 7.24 10.91
C SER A 151 8.63 6.80 10.24
N ILE A 152 8.15 7.58 9.27
CA ILE A 152 6.95 7.27 8.49
C ILE A 152 7.36 7.11 7.01
N LEU A 153 7.02 5.97 6.41
CA LEU A 153 7.10 5.75 4.97
C LEU A 153 5.68 5.84 4.38
N ILE A 154 5.50 6.67 3.36
CA ILE A 154 4.21 6.89 2.71
C ILE A 154 4.27 6.34 1.28
N THR A 155 3.29 5.54 0.89
CA THR A 155 3.07 5.20 -0.52
C THR A 155 1.79 5.89 -1.00
N SER A 156 1.87 6.52 -2.17
CA SER A 156 0.74 7.24 -2.76
C SER A 156 0.89 7.31 -4.27
N ARG A 157 -0.24 7.33 -4.99
CA ARG A 157 -0.33 7.68 -6.41
C ARG A 157 -0.52 9.19 -6.59
N ASN A 158 -0.96 9.91 -5.56
CA ASN A 158 -1.17 11.35 -5.57
C ASN A 158 0.05 12.07 -4.98
N LYS A 159 0.84 12.69 -5.87
CA LYS A 159 2.08 13.40 -5.49
C LYS A 159 1.81 14.57 -4.53
N ASP A 160 0.68 15.26 -4.68
CA ASP A 160 0.36 16.45 -3.88
C ASP A 160 -0.01 16.07 -2.45
N VAL A 161 -0.79 14.99 -2.27
CA VAL A 161 -1.11 14.45 -0.95
C VAL A 161 0.16 13.99 -0.24
N ALA A 162 1.00 13.23 -0.95
CA ALA A 162 2.27 12.77 -0.40
C ALA A 162 3.18 13.94 0.01
N ALA A 163 3.27 14.99 -0.82
CA ALA A 163 4.07 16.18 -0.53
C ALA A 163 3.58 16.90 0.73
N ARG A 164 2.25 17.08 0.87
CA ARG A 164 1.66 17.72 2.03
C ARG A 164 1.94 16.95 3.32
N LEU A 165 1.85 15.62 3.29
CA LEU A 165 2.12 14.77 4.46
C LEU A 165 3.62 14.67 4.78
N ALA A 166 4.48 14.64 3.78
CA ALA A 166 5.94 14.56 3.94
C ALA A 166 6.61 15.93 4.20
N GLY A 167 5.83 17.02 4.30
CA GLY A 167 6.36 18.36 4.53
C GLY A 167 7.10 18.97 3.34
N GLY A 168 6.84 18.51 2.12
CA GLY A 168 7.36 19.06 0.87
C GLY A 168 7.76 18.01 -0.17
N TYR A 169 7.98 18.47 -1.41
CA TYR A 169 8.33 17.61 -2.55
C TYR A 169 9.75 17.01 -2.46
N ASN A 170 10.65 17.61 -1.66
CA ASN A 170 12.05 17.16 -1.53
C ASN A 170 12.18 15.77 -0.88
N HIS A 171 11.15 15.32 -0.17
CA HIS A 171 11.11 14.02 0.49
C HIS A 171 10.43 12.94 -0.37
N ILE A 172 9.99 13.29 -1.58
CA ILE A 172 9.33 12.34 -2.49
C ILE A 172 10.37 11.63 -3.34
N LYS A 173 10.26 10.30 -3.38
CA LYS A 173 10.96 9.44 -4.34
C LYS A 173 9.97 8.91 -5.34
N GLU A 174 10.09 9.37 -6.58
CA GLU A 174 9.25 8.89 -7.66
C GLU A 174 9.68 7.49 -8.08
N VAL A 175 8.70 6.59 -8.15
CA VAL A 175 8.87 5.24 -8.69
C VAL A 175 8.26 5.25 -10.08
N PHE A 176 9.13 5.11 -11.08
CA PHE A 176 8.76 5.07 -12.49
C PHE A 176 8.34 3.66 -12.92
N ALA A 177 7.85 3.54 -14.15
CA ALA A 177 7.75 2.24 -14.80
C ALA A 177 9.14 1.62 -14.95
N LEU A 178 9.20 0.31 -15.16
CA LEU A 178 10.46 -0.37 -15.42
C LEU A 178 11.01 0.11 -16.77
N ASP A 179 12.33 0.13 -16.91
CA ASP A 179 12.92 0.16 -18.24
C ASP A 179 12.71 -1.19 -18.95
N GLU A 180 12.93 -1.24 -20.28
CA GLU A 180 12.74 -2.47 -21.06
C GLU A 180 13.58 -3.64 -20.52
N GLY A 181 14.80 -3.38 -20.03
CA GLY A 181 15.69 -4.41 -19.47
C GLY A 181 15.18 -4.98 -18.15
N GLN A 182 14.75 -4.10 -17.23
CA GLN A 182 14.11 -4.48 -15.97
C GLN A 182 12.77 -5.20 -16.21
N GLY A 183 11.99 -4.74 -17.20
CA GLY A 183 10.75 -5.36 -17.62
C GLY A 183 10.99 -6.78 -18.15
N LEU A 184 12.01 -6.96 -18.98
CA LEU A 184 12.41 -8.27 -19.51
C LEU A 184 12.86 -9.21 -18.39
N GLN A 185 13.68 -8.72 -17.46
CA GLN A 185 14.10 -9.51 -16.31
C GLN A 185 12.89 -9.94 -15.45
N LEU A 186 11.94 -9.03 -15.20
CA LEU A 186 10.71 -9.37 -14.48
C LEU A 186 9.90 -10.43 -15.24
N LEU A 187 9.71 -10.26 -16.55
CA LEU A 187 8.97 -11.21 -17.37
C LEU A 187 9.64 -12.60 -17.38
N GLN A 188 10.96 -12.65 -17.52
CA GLN A 188 11.76 -13.89 -17.51
C GLN A 188 11.69 -14.61 -16.15
N ASN A 189 11.73 -13.85 -15.04
CA ASN A 189 11.57 -14.44 -13.71
C ASN A 189 10.18 -15.06 -13.49
N LYS A 190 9.17 -14.55 -14.21
CA LYS A 190 7.78 -15.00 -14.07
C LYS A 190 7.39 -16.10 -15.04
N LEU A 191 7.93 -16.12 -16.26
CA LEU A 191 7.61 -17.12 -17.27
C LEU A 191 8.45 -18.39 -17.09
N GLN A 192 7.82 -19.55 -17.23
CA GLN A 192 8.53 -20.85 -17.18
C GLN A 192 9.26 -21.18 -18.51
N ASP A 193 8.86 -20.55 -19.61
CA ASP A 193 9.41 -20.78 -20.95
C ASP A 193 9.65 -19.41 -21.63
N THR A 194 10.90 -19.14 -22.03
CA THR A 194 11.39 -17.84 -22.53
C THR A 194 11.78 -17.89 -24.01
N SER A 195 11.15 -18.79 -24.76
CA SER A 195 11.60 -19.21 -26.09
C SER A 195 11.63 -18.15 -27.21
N MET A 196 11.12 -16.92 -27.02
CA MET A 196 11.21 -15.85 -28.04
C MET A 196 11.41 -14.45 -27.45
N GLU A 197 12.60 -13.88 -27.69
CA GLU A 197 13.02 -12.56 -27.17
C GLU A 197 12.29 -11.40 -27.87
N GLU A 198 11.98 -11.51 -29.16
CA GLU A 198 11.25 -10.47 -29.92
C GLU A 198 9.80 -10.29 -29.44
N ASP A 199 9.05 -11.39 -29.27
CA ASP A 199 7.68 -11.36 -28.74
C ASP A 199 7.65 -10.80 -27.30
N ALA A 200 8.69 -11.09 -26.50
CA ALA A 200 8.81 -10.57 -25.14
C ALA A 200 8.96 -9.04 -25.15
N VAL A 201 9.82 -8.49 -26.01
CA VAL A 201 9.97 -7.03 -26.15
C VAL A 201 8.67 -6.38 -26.63
N GLU A 202 7.97 -6.99 -27.58
CA GLU A 202 6.69 -6.49 -28.07
C GLU A 202 5.61 -6.48 -26.96
N LEU A 203 5.58 -7.52 -26.12
CA LEU A 203 4.70 -7.58 -24.95
C LEU A 203 5.04 -6.48 -23.94
N LEU A 204 6.31 -6.25 -23.64
CA LEU A 204 6.73 -5.21 -22.68
C LEU A 204 6.33 -3.82 -23.14
N ARG A 205 6.48 -3.52 -24.44
CA ARG A 205 6.03 -2.26 -25.04
C ARG A 205 4.52 -2.11 -24.96
N MET A 206 3.77 -3.17 -25.26
CA MET A 206 2.31 -3.18 -25.14
C MET A 206 1.83 -2.92 -23.70
N LEU A 207 2.59 -3.36 -22.71
CA LEU A 207 2.26 -3.22 -21.28
C LEU A 207 2.91 -1.98 -20.64
N ASP A 208 3.53 -1.09 -21.43
CA ASP A 208 4.26 0.10 -20.98
C ASP A 208 5.30 -0.17 -19.88
N CYS A 209 5.87 -1.38 -19.88
CA CYS A 209 6.78 -1.86 -18.84
C CYS A 209 6.24 -1.70 -17.39
N VAL A 210 4.91 -1.77 -17.23
CA VAL A 210 4.25 -1.67 -15.92
C VAL A 210 4.39 -3.00 -15.17
N PRO A 211 5.07 -3.05 -13.99
CA PRO A 211 5.35 -4.31 -13.29
C PRO A 211 4.13 -5.20 -13.05
N LEU A 212 3.00 -4.59 -12.64
CA LEU A 212 1.77 -5.31 -12.39
C LEU A 212 1.23 -5.96 -13.67
N ALA A 213 1.21 -5.20 -14.78
CA ALA A 213 0.73 -5.69 -16.06
C ALA A 213 1.57 -6.87 -16.57
N ILE A 214 2.90 -6.76 -16.44
CA ILE A 214 3.84 -7.83 -16.80
C ILE A 214 3.57 -9.08 -15.97
N THR A 215 3.40 -8.93 -14.66
CA THR A 215 3.15 -10.06 -13.75
C THR A 215 1.84 -10.77 -14.08
N GLN A 216 0.77 -10.01 -14.38
CA GLN A 216 -0.53 -10.55 -14.76
C GLN A 216 -0.47 -11.29 -16.11
N ALA A 217 0.19 -10.68 -17.12
CA ALA A 217 0.37 -11.31 -18.42
C ALA A 217 1.15 -12.64 -18.28
N ALA A 218 2.23 -12.65 -17.51
CA ALA A 218 3.02 -13.86 -17.27
C ALA A 218 2.22 -14.95 -16.54
N ALA A 219 1.44 -14.58 -15.51
CA ALA A 219 0.57 -15.52 -14.79
C ALA A 219 -0.49 -16.14 -15.71
N TYR A 220 -1.12 -15.32 -16.56
CA TYR A 220 -2.10 -15.78 -17.55
C TYR A 220 -1.49 -16.78 -18.55
N ILE A 221 -0.30 -16.46 -19.06
CA ILE A 221 0.44 -17.33 -20.00
C ILE A 221 0.76 -18.67 -19.33
N ASN A 222 1.37 -18.66 -18.14
CA ASN A 222 1.75 -19.89 -17.42
C ASN A 222 0.56 -20.80 -17.10
N ARG A 223 -0.61 -20.23 -16.80
CA ARG A 223 -1.79 -21.02 -16.40
C ARG A 223 -2.44 -21.76 -17.56
N ARG A 224 -2.19 -21.35 -18.80
CA ARG A 224 -2.75 -21.98 -19.99
C ARG A 224 -1.67 -22.79 -20.71
N ALA A 225 -1.77 -24.12 -20.62
CA ALA A 225 -0.77 -25.07 -21.14
C ALA A 225 -0.38 -24.97 -22.63
N ARG A 226 -1.06 -24.14 -23.44
CA ARG A 226 -0.74 -23.88 -24.85
C ARG A 226 -0.65 -22.38 -25.18
N MET A 227 -0.63 -21.52 -24.16
CA MET A 227 -0.52 -20.08 -24.36
C MET A 227 0.95 -19.71 -24.50
N THR A 228 1.28 -19.03 -25.58
CA THR A 228 2.60 -18.42 -25.82
C THR A 228 2.47 -16.90 -25.73
N ILE A 229 3.60 -16.19 -25.67
CA ILE A 229 3.60 -14.73 -25.71
C ILE A 229 2.93 -14.25 -27.02
N SER A 230 3.30 -14.80 -28.18
CA SER A 230 2.68 -14.40 -29.45
C SER A 230 1.19 -14.75 -29.54
N SER A 231 0.73 -15.86 -28.94
CA SER A 231 -0.72 -16.15 -28.84
C SER A 231 -1.45 -15.13 -27.96
N TYR A 232 -0.85 -14.72 -26.83
CA TYR A 232 -1.39 -13.69 -25.95
C TYR A 232 -1.48 -12.34 -26.67
N LEU A 233 -0.42 -11.93 -27.38
CA LEU A 233 -0.39 -10.70 -28.18
C LEU A 233 -1.50 -10.68 -29.25
N LYS A 234 -1.76 -11.81 -29.91
CA LYS A 234 -2.86 -11.95 -30.87
C LYS A 234 -4.23 -11.82 -30.22
N GLU A 235 -4.45 -12.48 -29.08
CA GLU A 235 -5.73 -12.40 -28.34
C GLU A 235 -6.00 -10.97 -27.84
N PHE A 236 -4.96 -10.30 -27.35
CA PHE A 236 -5.04 -8.91 -26.88
C PHE A 236 -5.41 -7.93 -28.01
N ARG A 237 -4.86 -8.13 -29.21
CA ARG A 237 -5.12 -7.29 -30.40
C ARG A 237 -6.46 -7.59 -31.08
N ALA A 238 -6.98 -8.80 -30.94
CA ALA A 238 -8.14 -9.27 -31.70
C ALA A 238 -9.44 -8.52 -31.38
N SER A 239 -9.62 -8.02 -30.15
CA SER A 239 -10.79 -7.18 -29.82
C SER A 239 -10.63 -6.47 -28.48
N ASP A 240 -11.27 -5.30 -28.34
CA ASP A 240 -11.39 -4.61 -27.04
C ASP A 240 -12.11 -5.47 -25.97
N LYS A 241 -12.97 -6.40 -26.40
CA LYS A 241 -13.62 -7.37 -25.51
C LYS A 241 -12.64 -8.44 -25.02
N GLY A 242 -11.76 -8.93 -25.89
CA GLY A 242 -10.65 -9.82 -25.54
C GLY A 242 -9.69 -9.14 -24.57
N ARG A 243 -9.33 -7.88 -24.84
CA ARG A 243 -8.52 -7.03 -23.95
C ARG A 243 -9.13 -6.92 -22.56
N LYS A 244 -10.41 -6.55 -22.45
CA LYS A 244 -11.11 -6.47 -21.15
C LYS A 244 -11.15 -7.80 -20.41
N ASN A 245 -11.35 -8.91 -21.12
CA ASN A 245 -11.37 -10.23 -20.50
C ASN A 245 -9.99 -10.64 -19.95
N LEU A 246 -8.90 -10.33 -20.66
CA LEU A 246 -7.53 -10.61 -20.21
C LEU A 246 -7.16 -9.80 -18.96
N LEU A 247 -7.64 -8.56 -18.88
CA LEU A 247 -7.40 -7.66 -17.75
C LEU A 247 -8.27 -7.97 -16.54
N ASN A 248 -9.49 -8.44 -16.76
CA ASN A 248 -10.41 -8.87 -15.70
C ASN A 248 -10.09 -10.27 -15.16
N TRP A 249 -9.32 -11.08 -15.90
CA TRP A 249 -9.07 -12.49 -15.58
C TRP A 249 -8.43 -12.69 -14.19
N ASP A 250 -7.63 -11.74 -13.72
CA ASP A 250 -6.67 -12.02 -12.65
C ASP A 250 -7.07 -11.56 -11.24
N VAL A 251 -8.33 -11.20 -11.08
CA VAL A 251 -8.73 -10.46 -9.88
C VAL A 251 -9.72 -11.22 -9.00
N GLY A 252 -10.26 -12.34 -9.50
CA GLY A 252 -10.97 -13.32 -8.66
C GLY A 252 -10.05 -14.32 -7.94
N ASP A 253 -8.94 -14.73 -8.56
CA ASP A 253 -8.17 -15.89 -8.09
C ASP A 253 -6.90 -15.55 -7.28
N LEU A 254 -6.30 -14.36 -7.45
CA LEU A 254 -5.15 -13.90 -6.65
C LEU A 254 -5.54 -13.10 -5.39
N LEU A 255 -6.80 -12.67 -5.31
CA LEU A 255 -7.32 -11.75 -4.29
C LEU A 255 -8.56 -12.38 -3.63
N ARG A 256 -8.36 -13.11 -2.53
CA ARG A 256 -9.45 -13.55 -1.62
C ARG A 256 -10.12 -12.38 -0.86
N ASP A 257 -10.18 -11.20 -1.46
CA ASP A 257 -10.88 -10.04 -0.94
C ASP A 257 -11.63 -9.39 -2.11
N GLU A 258 -12.87 -9.85 -2.32
CA GLU A 258 -13.77 -9.45 -3.41
C GLU A 258 -14.01 -7.92 -3.48
N SER A 259 -13.70 -7.18 -2.40
CA SER A 259 -13.90 -5.74 -2.31
C SER A 259 -12.79 -4.89 -2.96
N VAL A 260 -11.56 -5.41 -3.03
CA VAL A 260 -10.39 -4.70 -3.62
C VAL A 260 -10.25 -4.97 -5.11
N SER A 261 -10.83 -6.09 -5.54
CA SER A 261 -10.68 -6.67 -6.86
C SER A 261 -11.16 -5.77 -8.01
N ASN A 262 -12.40 -5.27 -7.97
CA ASN A 262 -12.91 -4.43 -9.05
C ASN A 262 -12.24 -3.05 -9.13
N SER A 263 -11.72 -2.53 -8.00
CA SER A 263 -11.08 -1.22 -7.94
C SER A 263 -9.70 -1.20 -8.59
N VAL A 264 -8.87 -2.23 -8.38
CA VAL A 264 -7.52 -2.31 -8.96
C VAL A 264 -7.59 -2.53 -10.46
N VAL A 265 -8.52 -3.37 -10.95
CA VAL A 265 -8.75 -3.56 -12.40
C VAL A 265 -9.23 -2.28 -13.05
N THR A 266 -10.27 -1.65 -12.48
CA THR A 266 -10.80 -0.40 -13.04
C THR A 266 -9.75 0.70 -12.98
N THR A 267 -8.93 0.76 -11.92
CA THR A 267 -7.90 1.80 -11.83
C THR A 267 -6.69 1.50 -12.70
N TRP A 268 -6.31 0.24 -12.90
CA TRP A 268 -5.29 -0.14 -13.88
C TRP A 268 -5.80 0.15 -15.29
N GLN A 269 -7.04 -0.22 -15.60
CA GLN A 269 -7.67 0.07 -16.89
C GLN A 269 -7.76 1.58 -17.12
N MET A 270 -8.19 2.36 -16.12
CA MET A 270 -8.21 3.82 -16.18
C MET A 270 -6.80 4.40 -16.28
N SER A 271 -5.81 3.89 -15.54
CA SER A 271 -4.43 4.36 -15.62
C SER A 271 -3.82 4.01 -16.98
N PHE A 272 -4.12 2.84 -17.53
CA PHE A 272 -3.67 2.40 -18.84
C PHE A 272 -4.32 3.24 -19.95
N GLU A 273 -5.63 3.49 -19.88
CA GLU A 273 -6.32 4.39 -20.80
C GLU A 273 -5.82 5.85 -20.67
N HIS A 274 -5.54 6.31 -19.44
CA HIS A 274 -5.04 7.65 -19.18
C HIS A 274 -3.58 7.84 -19.63
N ILE A 275 -2.70 6.86 -19.39
CA ILE A 275 -1.32 6.84 -19.91
C ILE A 275 -1.34 6.87 -21.44
N ARG A 276 -2.27 6.15 -22.08
CA ARG A 276 -2.47 6.17 -23.53
C ARG A 276 -2.98 7.52 -24.06
N GLN A 277 -3.75 8.27 -23.26
CA GLN A 277 -4.22 9.62 -23.60
C GLN A 277 -3.14 10.69 -23.39
N GLU A 278 -2.30 10.56 -22.36
CA GLU A 278 -1.20 11.48 -22.08
C GLU A 278 0.04 11.27 -22.96
N ARG A 279 0.20 10.07 -23.57
CA ARG A 279 1.25 9.76 -24.55
C ARG A 279 0.65 9.21 -25.86
N PRO A 280 0.21 10.08 -26.78
CA PRO A 280 -0.33 9.65 -28.08
C PRO A 280 0.68 8.94 -28.99
N SER A 281 1.99 8.98 -28.70
CA SER A 281 3.04 8.54 -29.63
C SER A 281 3.26 7.02 -29.72
N ALA A 282 2.26 6.20 -29.39
CA ALA A 282 2.28 4.76 -29.66
C ALA A 282 0.98 4.23 -30.30
N ALA A 283 0.05 5.13 -30.69
CA ALA A 283 -1.20 4.74 -31.36
C ALA A 283 -1.22 5.00 -32.88
N ASP A 284 -0.25 5.76 -33.42
CA ASP A 284 -0.17 6.06 -34.85
C ASP A 284 1.15 5.53 -35.43
N CYS A 285 1.12 4.31 -35.97
CA CYS A 285 2.07 3.90 -36.99
C CYS A 285 1.27 3.71 -38.28
N HIS A 286 1.44 4.68 -39.18
CA HIS A 286 1.06 4.56 -40.58
C HIS A 286 2.30 4.25 -41.42
#